data_AF-A0A851N9E6-F1
#
_entry.id   AF-A0A851N9E6-F1
#
_cell.length_a   1.000
_cell.length_b   1.000
_cell.length_c   1.000
_cell.angle_alpha   90.00
_cell.angle_beta   90.00
_cell.angle_gamma   90.00
#
_symmetry.space_group_name_H-M   'P 1'
#
loop_
_entity.id
_entity.type
_entity.pdbx_description
1 polymer ?
#
loop_
_entity_poly.entity_id
_entity_poly.type
_entity_poly.pdbx_seq_one_letter_code
_entity_poly.pdbx_strand_id
1 'polypeptide(L)'
;GLMTPEEHKKFESLNSPHNKFWIPCVWFSNLAVKARNDGRIRDSVLLQGILNELNTLRSQCGRLYGYDWISIPLVYTQVVTVAVYSFFLACLIGRQFLDPEKAYPGHELDLFVPVFTFLQFFFYAGWLKV
;
A
#
# COMPACT_ATOMS: atom_id res chain seq x y z
N GLY A 1 5.16 26.04 2.58
CA GLY A 1 5.72 26.68 1.38
C GLY A 1 5.57 25.88 0.09
N LEU A 2 4.64 24.92 -0.01
CA LEU A 2 4.34 24.21 -1.27
C LEU A 2 3.12 24.78 -2.01
N MET A 3 2.29 25.56 -1.31
CA MET A 3 1.15 26.30 -1.85
C MET A 3 1.18 27.69 -1.21
N THR A 4 0.95 28.71 -2.01
CA THR A 4 0.85 30.11 -1.57
C THR A 4 -0.53 30.40 -0.94
N PRO A 5 -0.66 31.45 -0.12
CA PRO A 5 -1.95 31.82 0.47
C PRO A 5 -3.04 32.12 -0.58
N GLU A 6 -2.66 32.73 -1.71
CA GLU A 6 -3.59 33.06 -2.80
C GLU A 6 -4.06 31.80 -3.54
N GLU A 7 -3.17 30.84 -3.79
CA GLU A 7 -3.54 29.54 -4.32
C GLU A 7 -4.49 28.79 -3.38
N HIS A 8 -4.23 28.83 -2.08
CA HIS A 8 -5.10 28.20 -1.08
C HIS A 8 -6.51 28.80 -1.09
N LYS A 9 -6.62 30.14 -1.11
CA LYS A 9 -7.90 30.84 -1.23
C LYS A 9 -8.64 30.44 -2.52
N LYS A 10 -7.92 30.29 -3.64
CA LYS A 10 -8.52 29.83 -4.90
C LYS A 10 -8.95 28.36 -4.82
N PHE A 11 -8.18 27.52 -4.17
CA PHE A 11 -8.46 26.10 -3.96
C PHE A 11 -9.75 25.89 -3.15
N GLU A 12 -9.94 26.67 -2.08
CA GLU A 12 -11.14 26.63 -1.25
C GLU A 12 -12.38 27.16 -1.98
N SER A 13 -12.22 28.21 -2.82
CA SER A 13 -13.32 28.79 -3.59
C SER A 13 -14.00 27.82 -4.57
N LEU A 14 -13.30 26.74 -4.95
CA LEU A 14 -13.82 25.72 -5.87
C LEU A 14 -14.62 24.67 -5.09
N ASN A 15 -15.95 24.76 -5.13
CA ASN A 15 -16.81 23.79 -4.43
C ASN A 15 -16.72 22.40 -5.07
N SER A 16 -16.20 21.42 -4.35
CA SER A 16 -16.18 20.01 -4.75
C SER A 16 -16.15 19.13 -3.49
N PRO A 17 -17.01 18.11 -3.40
CA PRO A 17 -17.04 17.19 -2.26
C PRO A 17 -15.92 16.13 -2.32
N HIS A 18 -15.18 16.05 -3.42
CA HIS A 18 -14.16 15.03 -3.65
C HIS A 18 -12.75 15.54 -3.33
N ASN A 19 -11.80 14.61 -3.21
CA ASN A 19 -10.39 14.98 -3.08
C ASN A 19 -9.94 15.84 -4.28
N LYS A 20 -9.37 17.01 -3.98
CA LYS A 20 -9.01 18.06 -4.94
C LYS A 20 -7.56 17.99 -5.42
N PHE A 21 -6.85 16.86 -5.27
CA PHE A 21 -5.47 16.69 -5.75
C PHE A 21 -5.28 16.97 -7.25
N TRP A 22 -6.36 16.91 -8.04
CA TRP A 22 -6.37 17.20 -9.47
C TRP A 22 -6.34 18.70 -9.81
N ILE A 23 -6.67 19.58 -8.85
CA ILE A 23 -6.81 21.02 -9.08
C ILE A 23 -5.49 21.65 -9.58
N PRO A 24 -4.31 21.40 -8.96
CA PRO A 24 -3.05 21.96 -9.44
C PRO A 24 -2.68 21.48 -10.85
N CYS A 25 -3.07 20.26 -11.26
CA CYS A 25 -2.84 19.78 -12.62
C CYS A 25 -3.64 20.62 -13.64
N VAL A 26 -4.88 20.99 -13.31
CA VAL A 26 -5.69 21.88 -14.17
C VAL A 26 -5.09 23.28 -14.23
N TRP A 27 -4.62 23.81 -13.09
CA TRP A 27 -3.95 25.11 -13.06
C TRP A 27 -2.67 25.13 -13.89
N PHE A 28 -1.87 24.05 -13.84
CA PHE A 28 -0.69 23.90 -14.66
C PHE A 28 -1.02 23.95 -16.15
N SER A 29 -2.01 23.20 -16.62
CA SER A 29 -2.44 23.22 -18.03
C SER A 29 -2.86 24.62 -18.48
N ASN A 30 -3.65 25.32 -17.65
CA ASN A 30 -4.08 26.69 -17.94
C ASN A 30 -2.90 27.67 -17.99
N LEU A 31 -1.93 27.52 -17.08
CA LEU A 31 -0.72 28.35 -17.06
C LEU A 31 0.17 28.07 -18.27
N ALA A 32 0.29 26.82 -18.71
CA ALA A 32 1.05 26.44 -19.90
C ALA A 32 0.43 27.03 -21.17
N VAL A 33 -0.91 26.98 -21.30
CA VAL A 33 -1.64 27.63 -22.41
C VAL A 33 -1.43 29.14 -22.37
N LYS A 34 -1.53 29.78 -21.19
CA LYS A 34 -1.27 31.21 -21.04
C LYS A 34 0.15 31.57 -21.46
N ALA A 35 1.16 30.82 -21.00
CA ALA A 35 2.56 31.06 -21.37
C ALA A 35 2.78 30.96 -22.89
N ARG A 36 2.06 30.05 -23.57
CA ARG A 36 2.08 29.93 -25.02
C ARG A 36 1.44 31.14 -25.72
N ASN A 37 0.30 31.61 -25.22
CA ASN A 37 -0.36 32.82 -25.76
C ASN A 37 0.48 34.09 -25.53
N ASP A 38 1.23 34.15 -24.43
CA ASP A 38 2.17 35.22 -24.11
C ASP A 38 3.50 35.10 -24.89
N GLY A 39 3.61 34.17 -25.85
CA GLY A 39 4.80 33.98 -26.69
C GLY A 39 6.01 33.33 -26.00
N ARG A 40 5.86 32.85 -24.75
CA ARG A 40 6.93 32.17 -24.00
C ARG A 40 7.16 30.73 -24.44
N ILE A 41 6.15 30.11 -25.04
CA ILE A 41 6.25 28.78 -25.68
C ILE A 41 6.03 28.97 -27.18
N ARG A 42 7.04 28.57 -27.97
CA ARG A 42 7.13 28.90 -29.40
C ARG A 42 5.98 28.33 -30.25
N ASP A 43 5.59 27.09 -30.02
CA ASP A 43 4.62 26.40 -30.89
C ASP A 43 3.70 25.44 -30.13
N SER A 44 2.69 24.93 -30.85
CA SER A 44 1.73 23.94 -30.33
C SER A 44 2.34 22.61 -29.97
N VAL A 45 3.40 22.22 -30.68
CA VAL A 45 3.98 20.88 -30.54
C VAL A 45 4.71 20.80 -29.19
N LEU A 46 5.46 21.84 -28.84
CA LEU A 46 6.11 21.97 -27.53
C LEU A 46 5.09 22.05 -26.40
N LEU A 47 4.01 22.83 -26.57
CA LEU A 47 2.94 22.87 -25.57
C LEU A 47 2.29 21.49 -25.37
N GLN A 48 1.99 20.78 -26.46
CA GLN A 48 1.41 19.44 -26.38
C GLN A 48 2.35 18.47 -25.66
N GLY A 49 3.66 18.54 -25.91
CA GLY A 49 4.65 17.75 -25.19
C GLY A 49 4.60 17.99 -23.68
N ILE A 50 4.54 19.25 -23.25
CA ILE A 50 4.42 19.63 -21.83
C ILE A 50 3.13 19.06 -21.21
N LEU A 51 1.99 19.19 -21.91
CA LEU A 51 0.71 18.69 -21.42
C LEU A 51 0.65 17.16 -21.36
N ASN A 52 1.37 16.47 -22.27
CA ASN A 52 1.47 15.02 -22.24
C ASN A 52 2.23 14.53 -20.99
N GLU A 53 3.36 15.15 -20.66
CA GLU A 53 4.10 14.80 -19.44
C GLU A 53 3.32 15.11 -18.16
N LEU A 54 2.55 16.20 -18.14
CA LEU A 54 1.62 16.47 -17.05
C LEU A 54 0.55 15.38 -16.92
N ASN A 55 -0.02 14.91 -18.03
CA ASN A 55 -1.00 13.83 -18.01
C ASN A 55 -0.39 12.52 -17.54
N THR A 56 0.88 12.25 -17.85
CA THR A 56 1.64 11.14 -17.27
C THR A 56 1.71 11.29 -15.75
N LEU A 57 2.11 12.45 -15.23
CA LEU A 57 2.14 12.71 -13.77
C LEU A 57 0.76 12.53 -13.14
N ARG A 58 -0.29 13.10 -13.75
CA ARG A 58 -1.67 12.97 -13.26
C ARG A 58 -2.14 11.52 -13.23
N SER A 59 -1.71 10.71 -14.21
CA SER A 59 -1.96 9.26 -14.26
C SER A 59 -1.28 8.54 -13.10
N GLN A 60 -0.04 8.91 -12.76
CA GLN A 60 0.68 8.35 -11.61
C GLN A 60 -0.03 8.69 -10.28
N CYS A 61 -0.48 9.93 -10.09
CA CYS A 61 -1.29 10.29 -8.91
C CYS A 61 -2.61 9.51 -8.86
N GLY A 62 -3.24 9.28 -10.03
CA GLY A 62 -4.45 8.48 -10.13
C GLY A 62 -4.23 7.01 -9.74
N ARG A 63 -3.09 6.42 -10.11
CA ARG A 63 -2.70 5.06 -9.70
C ARG A 63 -2.52 4.96 -8.20
N LEU A 64 -1.85 5.94 -7.57
CA LEU A 64 -1.70 5.98 -6.11
C LEU A 64 -3.06 6.06 -5.42
N TYR A 65 -3.96 6.93 -5.89
CA TYR A 65 -5.33 6.99 -5.38
C TYR A 65 -6.09 5.67 -5.57
N GLY A 66 -5.86 4.98 -6.69
CA GLY A 66 -6.45 3.66 -6.96
C GLY A 66 -5.98 2.59 -5.97
N TYR A 67 -4.69 2.51 -5.66
CA TYR A 67 -4.14 1.57 -4.68
C TYR A 67 -4.61 1.87 -3.25
N ASP A 68 -4.77 3.14 -2.90
CA ASP A 68 -5.32 3.56 -1.60
C ASP A 68 -6.82 3.22 -1.47
N TRP A 69 -7.59 3.49 -2.53
CA TRP A 69 -9.03 3.25 -2.52
C TRP A 69 -9.40 1.77 -2.61
N ILE A 70 -8.72 1.02 -3.47
CA ILE A 70 -8.98 -0.40 -3.74
C ILE A 70 -7.88 -1.24 -3.10
N SER A 71 -8.08 -1.55 -1.82
CA SER A 71 -7.24 -2.50 -1.09
C SER A 71 -7.44 -3.94 -1.58
N ILE A 72 -6.48 -4.82 -1.24
CA ILE A 72 -6.62 -6.27 -1.41
C ILE A 72 -7.94 -6.72 -0.77
N PRO A 73 -8.75 -7.57 -1.44
CA PRO A 73 -10.01 -8.06 -0.87
C PRO A 73 -9.82 -8.62 0.54
N LEU A 74 -10.60 -8.10 1.50
CA LEU A 74 -10.48 -8.46 2.90
C LEU A 74 -10.57 -9.97 3.15
N VAL A 75 -11.37 -10.68 2.36
CA VAL A 75 -11.50 -12.13 2.46
C VAL A 75 -10.18 -12.86 2.20
N TYR A 76 -9.31 -12.34 1.32
CA TYR A 76 -8.00 -12.95 1.07
C TYR A 76 -7.07 -12.79 2.27
N THR A 77 -7.02 -11.60 2.87
CA THR A 77 -6.20 -11.39 4.08
C THR A 77 -6.70 -12.20 5.26
N GLN A 78 -8.03 -12.38 5.38
CA GLN A 78 -8.64 -13.24 6.39
C GLN A 78 -8.29 -14.72 6.20
N VAL A 79 -8.40 -15.26 4.98
CA VAL A 79 -8.10 -16.69 4.70
C VAL A 79 -6.66 -17.03 5.09
N VAL A 80 -5.70 -16.21 4.70
CA VAL A 80 -4.29 -16.46 5.02
C VAL A 80 -4.05 -16.36 6.53
N THR A 81 -4.65 -15.37 7.20
CA THR A 81 -4.54 -15.22 8.67
C THR A 81 -5.12 -16.42 9.41
N VAL A 82 -6.31 -16.88 9.02
CA VAL A 82 -6.96 -18.06 9.61
C VAL A 82 -6.12 -19.30 9.41
N ALA A 83 -5.54 -19.51 8.22
CA ALA A 83 -4.68 -20.66 7.95
C ALA A 83 -3.44 -20.69 8.85
N VAL A 84 -2.71 -19.57 8.93
CA VAL A 84 -1.50 -19.46 9.77
C VAL A 84 -1.84 -19.62 11.25
N TYR A 85 -2.92 -19.00 11.73
CA TYR A 85 -3.30 -19.07 13.14
C TYR A 85 -3.82 -20.45 13.52
N SER A 86 -4.54 -21.12 12.64
CA SER A 86 -5.01 -22.50 12.87
C SER A 86 -3.86 -23.49 12.96
N PHE A 87 -2.84 -23.32 12.10
CA PHE A 87 -1.60 -24.11 12.19
C PHE A 87 -0.92 -23.95 13.55
N PHE A 88 -0.78 -22.70 14.04
CA PHE A 88 -0.15 -22.45 15.32
C PHE A 88 -1.01 -22.83 16.53
N LEU A 89 -2.34 -22.76 16.42
CA LEU A 89 -3.26 -23.31 17.41
C LEU A 89 -3.02 -24.82 17.57
N ALA A 90 -2.90 -25.55 16.46
CA ALA A 90 -2.56 -26.97 16.50
C ALA A 90 -1.15 -27.22 17.07
N CYS A 91 -0.15 -26.39 16.72
CA CYS A 91 1.20 -26.53 17.27
C CYS A 91 1.27 -26.28 18.77
N LEU A 92 0.46 -25.35 19.30
CA LEU A 92 0.45 -25.01 20.73
C LEU A 92 0.11 -26.23 21.60
N ILE A 93 -0.76 -27.10 21.11
CA ILE A 93 -1.19 -28.32 21.82
C ILE A 93 -0.36 -29.53 21.34
N GLY A 94 -0.27 -29.74 20.02
CA GLY A 94 0.31 -30.94 19.43
C GLY A 94 1.84 -31.00 19.40
N ARG A 95 2.53 -29.93 19.80
CA ARG A 95 4.01 -29.89 19.92
C ARG A 95 4.48 -29.72 21.37
N GLN A 96 3.60 -29.93 22.34
CA GLN A 96 4.01 -30.05 23.73
C GLN A 96 4.86 -31.31 23.91
N PHE A 97 5.90 -31.23 24.73
CA PHE A 97 6.62 -32.42 25.15
C PHE A 97 5.75 -33.22 26.12
N LEU A 98 5.49 -34.48 25.79
CA LEU A 98 4.70 -35.39 26.63
C LEU A 98 5.61 -36.14 27.60
N ASP A 99 5.00 -36.76 28.61
CA ASP A 99 5.68 -37.63 29.57
C ASP A 99 6.43 -38.78 28.86
N PRO A 100 7.78 -38.78 28.87
CA PRO A 100 8.58 -39.79 28.17
C PRO A 100 8.38 -41.22 28.70
N GLU A 101 7.99 -41.38 29.98
CA GLU A 101 7.77 -42.70 30.58
C GLU A 101 6.61 -43.46 29.92
N LYS A 102 5.67 -42.74 29.31
CA LYS A 102 4.53 -43.31 28.59
C LYS A 102 4.88 -43.81 27.19
N ALA A 103 6.10 -43.55 26.70
CA ALA A 103 6.64 -44.03 25.44
C ALA A 103 5.68 -43.83 24.23
N TYR A 104 5.02 -42.66 24.15
CA TYR A 104 4.20 -42.33 23.00
C TYR A 104 5.08 -42.17 21.75
N PRO A 105 4.72 -42.79 20.60
CA PRO A 105 5.51 -42.67 19.38
C PRO A 105 5.76 -41.21 18.98
N GLY A 106 7.02 -40.85 18.75
CA GLY A 106 7.45 -39.50 18.37
C GLY A 106 7.57 -38.50 19.54
N HIS A 107 7.36 -38.92 20.78
CA HIS A 107 7.43 -38.08 22.00
C HIS A 107 8.33 -38.72 23.08
N GLU A 108 9.49 -39.25 22.66
CA GLU A 108 10.43 -39.97 23.53
C GLU A 108 11.39 -39.03 24.29
N LEU A 109 11.45 -37.75 23.92
CA LEU A 109 12.40 -36.77 24.43
C LEU A 109 11.68 -35.50 24.88
N ASP A 110 11.98 -35.02 26.08
CA ASP A 110 11.55 -33.71 26.58
C ASP A 110 12.74 -32.74 26.59
N LEU A 111 12.67 -31.71 25.75
CA LEU A 111 13.68 -30.65 25.67
C LEU A 111 13.29 -29.39 26.46
N PHE A 112 12.12 -29.37 27.09
CA PHE A 112 11.45 -28.23 27.73
C PHE A 112 11.10 -27.07 26.78
N VAL A 113 12.02 -26.67 25.89
CA VAL A 113 11.86 -25.61 24.89
C VAL A 113 11.72 -26.19 23.49
N PRO A 114 10.61 -25.98 22.77
CA PRO A 114 10.39 -26.56 21.45
C PRO A 114 11.09 -25.74 20.35
N VAL A 115 12.43 -25.81 20.30
CA VAL A 115 13.30 -24.98 19.43
C VAL A 115 12.84 -24.98 17.96
N PHE A 116 12.59 -26.15 17.37
CA PHE A 116 12.17 -26.24 15.96
C PHE A 116 10.76 -25.70 15.72
N THR A 117 9.86 -25.78 16.70
CA THR A 117 8.52 -25.16 16.59
C THR A 117 8.64 -23.64 16.63
N PHE A 118 9.55 -23.07 17.43
CA PHE A 118 9.81 -21.63 17.43
C PHE A 118 10.48 -21.17 16.12
N LEU A 119 11.40 -21.95 15.55
CA LEU A 119 11.94 -21.65 14.23
C LEU A 119 10.85 -21.70 13.15
N GLN A 120 9.93 -22.68 13.19
CA GLN A 120 8.75 -22.72 12.32
C GLN A 120 7.85 -21.49 12.55
N PHE A 121 7.70 -21.03 13.80
CA PHE A 121 6.99 -19.79 14.10
C PHE A 121 7.61 -18.59 13.42
N PHE A 122 8.92 -18.36 13.57
CA PHE A 122 9.62 -17.29 12.87
C PHE A 122 9.47 -17.40 11.35
N PHE A 123 9.49 -18.62 10.80
CA PHE A 123 9.32 -18.82 9.37
C PHE A 123 7.90 -18.45 8.89
N TYR A 124 6.85 -19.11 9.38
CA TYR A 124 5.49 -18.87 8.85
C TYR A 124 4.89 -17.55 9.33
N ALA A 125 5.08 -17.15 10.59
CA ALA A 125 4.61 -15.85 11.07
C ALA A 125 5.44 -14.70 10.48
N GLY A 126 6.74 -14.92 10.26
CA GLY A 126 7.60 -13.98 9.54
C GLY A 126 7.16 -13.83 8.08
N TRP A 127 6.85 -14.93 7.39
CA TRP A 127 6.35 -14.88 6.01
C TRP A 127 4.99 -14.16 5.92
N LEU A 128 4.10 -14.32 6.91
CA LEU A 128 2.86 -13.53 6.98
C LEU A 128 3.09 -12.02 7.18
N LYS A 129 4.25 -11.63 7.72
CA LYS A 129 4.61 -10.22 7.98
C LYS A 129 5.32 -9.54 6.80
N VAL A 130 5.64 -10.27 5.73
CA VAL A 130 6.15 -9.73 4.45
C VAL A 130 5.01 -9.11 3.67
#